data_AF-A0AA50TEY3-F1
#
_entry.id   AF-A0AA50TEY3-F1
#
_cell.length_a   1.000
_cell.length_b   1.000
_cell.length_c   1.000
_cell.angle_alpha   90.00
_cell.angle_beta   90.00
_cell.angle_gamma   90.00
#
_symmetry.space_group_name_H-M   'P 1'
#
loop_
_entity.id
_entity.type
_entity.pdbx_description
1 polymer ?
#
loop_
_entity_poly.entity_id
_entity_poly.type
_entity_poly.pdbx_seq_one_letter_code
_entity_poly.pdbx_strand_id
1 'polypeptide(L)' 'MDDKMDPCDDFYDFACGTFVRNTRIPDDKTSVNTFSIITDQLQEQIRA' A
#
# COMPACT_ATOMS: atom_id res chain seq x y z
N MET A 1 7.98 1.79 4.52
CA MET A 1 8.61 2.25 5.76
C MET A 1 9.12 3.66 5.58
N ASP A 2 8.83 4.54 6.53
CA ASP A 2 9.45 5.86 6.70
C ASP A 2 10.34 5.87 7.94
N ASP A 3 11.64 5.81 7.73
CA ASP A 3 12.66 5.75 8.79
C ASP A 3 12.81 7.08 9.55
N LYS A 4 12.09 8.12 9.13
CA LYS A 4 12.08 9.41 9.83
C LYS A 4 11.07 9.45 10.98
N MET A 5 10.13 8.50 11.05
CA MET A 5 9.18 8.40 12.16
C MET A 5 9.70 7.46 13.25
N ASP A 6 9.50 7.86 14.51
CA ASP A 6 9.74 6.97 15.64
C ASP A 6 8.62 5.92 15.71
N PRO A 7 8.93 4.61 15.65
CA PRO A 7 7.93 3.55 15.78
C PRO A 7 7.17 3.56 17.11
N CYS A 8 7.71 4.17 18.17
CA CYS A 8 7.04 4.33 19.45
C CYS A 8 6.00 5.47 19.44
N ASP A 9 6.12 6.44 18.54
CA ASP A 9 5.18 7.56 18.39
C ASP A 9 4.07 7.23 17.39
N ASP A 10 4.42 6.76 16.19
CA ASP A 10 3.46 6.32 15.17
C ASP A 10 4.02 5.13 14.37
N PHE A 11 3.73 3.93 14.86
CA PHE A 11 4.14 2.70 14.18
C PHE A 11 3.52 2.55 12.78
N TYR A 12 2.34 3.13 12.54
CA TYR A 12 1.69 3.03 11.24
C TYR A 12 2.40 3.89 10.20
N ASP A 13 2.71 5.15 10.50
CA ASP A 13 3.47 6.00 9.57
C ASP A 13 4.93 5.53 9.43
N PHE A 14 5.53 5.01 10.50
CA PHE A 14 6.83 4.32 10.40
C PHE A 14 6.77 3.14 9.42
N ALA A 15 5.82 2.21 9.54
CA ALA A 15 5.78 1.04 8.68
C ALA A 15 5.29 1.36 7.26
N CYS A 16 4.24 2.18 7.15
CA CYS A 16 3.44 2.37 5.94
C CYS A 16 3.56 3.78 5.33
N GLY A 17 4.17 4.74 6.01
CA GLY A 17 4.11 6.17 5.63
C GLY A 17 4.60 6.47 4.22
N THR A 18 5.74 5.89 3.84
CA THR A 18 6.25 5.99 2.46
C THR A 18 5.29 5.39 1.43
N PHE A 19 4.58 4.31 1.77
CA PHE A 19 3.58 3.72 0.87
C PHE A 19 2.37 4.65 0.72
N VAL A 20 1.86 5.22 1.81
CA VAL A 20 0.73 6.16 1.80
C VAL A 20 1.05 7.41 0.97
N ARG A 21 2.27 7.95 1.09
CA ARG A 21 2.72 9.12 0.33
C ARG A 21 2.88 8.87 -1.17
N ASN A 22 3.34 7.68 -1.54
CA ASN A 22 3.70 7.37 -2.93
C ASN A 22 2.59 6.64 -3.70
N THR A 23 1.56 6.14 -3.01
CA THR A 23 0.48 5.37 -3.63
C THR A 23 -0.73 6.25 -3.85
N ARG A 24 -1.12 6.42 -5.12
CA ARG A 24 -2.40 7.02 -5.48
C ARG A 24 -3.46 5.93 -5.61
N ILE A 25 -4.67 6.18 -5.12
CA ILE A 25 -5.82 5.31 -5.37
C ILE A 25 -6.26 5.51 -6.83
N PRO A 26 -6.25 4.46 -7.67
CA PRO A 26 -6.75 4.51 -9.04
C PRO A 26 -8.24 4.86 -9.10
N ASP A 27 -8.68 5.46 -10.21
CA ASP A 27 -10.06 5.97 -10.34
C ASP A 27 -11.12 4.84 -10.34
N ASP A 28 -10.73 3.61 -10.65
CA ASP A 28 -11.57 2.40 -10.60
C ASP A 28 -11.61 1.73 -9.21
N LYS A 29 -10.93 2.30 -8.21
CA LYS A 29 -10.80 1.73 -6.86
C LYS A 29 -11.21 2.71 -5.78
N THR A 30 -11.77 2.18 -4.70
CA THR A 30 -12.12 2.96 -3.50
C THR A 30 -11.02 2.93 -2.44
N SER A 31 -10.09 1.97 -2.53
CA SER A 31 -8.95 1.83 -1.63
C SER A 31 -7.82 1.05 -2.30
N VAL A 32 -6.60 1.28 -1.85
CA VAL A 32 -5.42 0.49 -2.21
C VAL A 32 -4.68 0.09 -0.93
N ASN A 33 -4.39 -1.20 -0.83
CA ASN A 33 -3.58 -1.81 0.22
C ASN A 33 -2.84 -3.04 -0.34
N THR A 34 -2.03 -3.69 0.50
CA THR A 34 -1.25 -4.87 0.09
C THR A 34 -2.11 -5.99 -0.50
N PHE A 35 -3.29 -6.25 0.06
CA PHE A 35 -4.19 -7.30 -0.46
C PHE A 35 -4.76 -6.96 -1.83
N SER A 36 -5.08 -5.69 -2.09
CA SER A 36 -5.55 -5.26 -3.41
C SER A 36 -4.48 -5.46 -4.47
N ILE A 37 -3.21 -5.16 -4.16
CA ILE A 37 -2.07 -5.35 -5.08
C ILE A 37 -1.87 -6.83 -5.38
N ILE A 38 -1.88 -7.69 -4.36
CA ILE A 38 -1.74 -9.14 -4.53
C ILE A 38 -2.90 -9.69 -5.36
N THR A 39 -4.12 -9.20 -5.14
CA THR A 39 -5.30 -9.64 -5.87
C THR A 39 -5.21 -9.24 -7.35
N ASP A 40 -4.77 -8.02 -7.66
CA ASP A 40 -4.55 -7.58 -9.05
C ASP A 40 -3.55 -8.49 -9.77
N GLN A 41 -2.39 -8.73 -9.14
CA GLN A 41 -1.34 -9.59 -9.70
C GLN A 41 -1.83 -11.02 -9.92
N LEU A 42 -2.62 -11.55 -8.98
CA LEU A 42 -3.22 -12.88 -9.12
C LEU A 42 -4.21 -12.93 -10.28
N GLN A 43 -5.06 -11.90 -10.43
CA GLN A 43 -6.02 -11.83 -11.53
C GLN A 43 -5.35 -11.70 -12.89
N GLU A 44 -4.24 -10.95 -12.98
CA GLU A 44 -3.43 -10.86 -14.21
C GLU A 44 -2.87 -12.23 -14.60
N GLN A 45 -2.37 -13.01 -13.64
CA GLN A 45 -1.85 -14.37 -13.90
C GLN A 45 -2.92 -15.35 -14.35
N ILE A 46 -4.13 -15.27 -13.80
CA ILE A 46 -5.24 -16.17 -14.17
C ILE A 46 -5.80 -15.84 -15.55
N ARG A 47 -5.68 -14.58 -16.01
CA ARG A 47 -6.15 -14.14 -17.33
C ARG A 47 -5.19 -14.49 -18.48
N ALA A 48 -3.95 -14.88 -18.18
CA ALA A 48 -2.89 -15.20 -19.15
C ALA A 48 -2.98 -16.62 -19.72
#